data_AF-A0AAN9B6F1-F1
#
_entry.id   AF-A0AAN9B6F1-F1
#
_cell.length_a   1.000
_cell.length_b   1.000
_cell.length_c   1.000
_cell.angle_alpha   90.00
_cell.angle_beta   90.00
_cell.angle_gamma   90.00
#
_symmetry.space_group_name_H-M   'P 1'
#
loop_
_entity.id
_entity.type
_entity.pdbx_description
1 polymer ?
#
loop_
_entity_poly.entity_id
_entity_poly.type
_entity_poly.pdbx_seq_one_letter_code
_entity_poly.pdbx_strand_id
1 'polypeptide(L)'
;MGTVAFVFLASLLIAILHHGEAIMCHRCYSAMGGCSDHVVWRMYPWRECGDEFCVKVIEKVPGEEPRYLRDCEHNLLKSARHRLRMPVLRRHGYCLPARKNDPFNPLDSTDSRFTYCFCNDWNGCNTAADKRVSVSLLGLISGLVSLMMWRIL
;
A
#
# COMPACT_ATOMS: atom_id res chain seq x y z
N MET A 1 24.94 25.08 -31.53
CA MET A 1 24.69 25.79 -30.25
C MET A 1 23.35 25.40 -29.62
N GLY A 2 22.24 25.35 -30.37
CA GLY A 2 20.93 24.96 -29.81
C GLY A 2 20.84 23.52 -29.28
N THR A 3 21.55 22.57 -29.89
CA THR A 3 21.55 21.15 -29.47
C THR A 3 22.24 20.94 -28.12
N VAL A 4 23.35 21.62 -27.87
CA VAL A 4 24.10 21.55 -26.60
C VAL A 4 23.27 22.15 -25.46
N ALA A 5 22.60 23.29 -25.71
CA ALA A 5 21.71 23.91 -24.75
C ALA A 5 20.51 23.01 -24.38
N PHE A 6 19.94 22.31 -25.37
CA PHE A 6 18.82 21.38 -25.16
C PHE A 6 19.22 20.17 -24.31
N VAL A 7 20.38 19.57 -24.56
CA VAL A 7 20.90 18.45 -23.76
C VAL A 7 21.17 18.89 -22.32
N PHE A 8 21.72 20.09 -22.13
CA PHE A 8 22.01 20.63 -20.80
C PHE A 8 20.72 20.90 -19.99
N LEU A 9 19.70 21.48 -20.64
CA LEU A 9 18.37 21.69 -20.06
C LEU A 9 17.67 20.38 -19.73
N ALA A 10 17.75 19.38 -20.60
CA ALA A 10 17.19 18.05 -20.35
C ALA A 10 17.89 17.35 -19.18
N SER A 11 19.23 17.43 -19.08
CA SER A 11 19.97 16.87 -17.94
C SER A 11 19.65 17.58 -16.62
N LEU A 12 19.45 18.90 -16.65
CA LEU A 12 19.08 19.67 -15.47
C LEU A 12 17.65 19.32 -15.00
N LEU A 13 16.71 19.15 -15.95
CA LEU A 13 15.35 18.73 -15.66
C LEU A 13 15.31 17.33 -15.04
N ILE A 14 16.07 16.38 -15.59
CA ILE A 14 16.21 15.03 -15.03
C ILE A 14 16.80 15.08 -13.61
N ALA A 15 17.83 15.91 -13.38
CA ALA A 15 18.43 16.06 -12.06
C ALA A 15 17.45 16.63 -11.01
N ILE A 16 16.58 17.58 -11.40
CA ILE A 16 15.56 18.16 -10.51
C ILE A 16 14.43 17.14 -10.23
N LEU A 17 14.05 16.32 -11.22
CA LEU A 17 13.04 15.26 -11.07
C LEU A 17 13.53 14.06 -10.23
N HIS A 18 14.84 13.95 -9.99
CA HIS A 18 15.46 12.89 -9.20
C HIS A 18 15.47 13.14 -7.68
N HIS A 19 14.90 14.25 -7.21
CA HIS A 19 14.62 14.38 -5.78
C HIS A 19 13.59 13.32 -5.37
N GLY A 20 13.98 12.43 -4.46
CA GLY A 20 13.12 11.37 -3.95
C GLY A 20 11.88 11.99 -3.29
N GLU A 21 10.73 11.81 -3.93
CA GLU A 21 9.44 12.15 -3.33
C GLU A 21 9.19 11.18 -2.17
N ALA A 22 9.20 11.70 -0.95
CA ALA A 22 8.80 10.93 0.22
C ALA A 22 7.33 10.50 0.07
N ILE A 23 7.05 9.22 0.26
CA ILE A 23 5.69 8.69 0.23
C ILE A 23 4.87 9.31 1.36
N MET A 24 3.64 9.70 1.07
CA MET A 24 2.69 10.16 2.07
C MET A 24 1.62 9.11 2.30
N CYS A 25 1.25 8.84 3.55
CA CYS A 25 0.28 7.80 3.90
C CYS A 25 -0.89 8.38 4.70
N HIS A 26 -2.05 7.72 4.64
CA HIS A 26 -3.10 8.00 5.62
C HIS A 26 -2.70 7.47 6.99
N ARG A 27 -2.96 8.29 8.03
CA ARG A 27 -2.70 7.93 9.42
C ARG A 27 -4.00 8.03 10.22
N CYS A 28 -4.58 6.89 10.57
CA CYS A 28 -5.88 6.83 11.24
C CYS A 28 -6.07 5.52 12.00
N TYR A 29 -6.97 5.53 12.98
CA TYR A 29 -7.37 4.35 13.75
C TYR A 29 -8.89 4.30 13.90
N SER A 30 -9.49 3.12 13.77
CA SER A 30 -10.94 2.94 13.69
C SER A 30 -11.70 3.26 14.98
N ALA A 31 -11.03 3.45 16.12
CA ALA A 31 -11.71 4.03 17.29
C ALA A 31 -12.12 5.49 17.08
N MET A 32 -11.57 6.15 16.05
CA MET A 32 -11.98 7.46 15.59
C MET A 32 -12.84 7.29 14.32
N GLY A 33 -13.95 8.02 14.22
CA GLY A 33 -14.83 7.96 13.05
C GLY A 33 -14.08 8.26 11.74
N GLY A 34 -14.53 7.65 10.63
CA GLY A 34 -13.96 7.89 9.30
C GLY A 34 -12.71 7.07 8.94
N CYS A 35 -12.31 6.10 9.77
CA CYS A 35 -11.24 5.16 9.48
C CYS A 35 -11.78 3.71 9.46
N SER A 36 -12.41 3.32 8.35
CA SER A 36 -12.93 1.95 8.13
C SER A 36 -12.23 1.32 6.92
N ASP A 37 -12.87 0.40 6.18
CA ASP A 37 -12.29 -0.14 4.93
C ASP A 37 -11.96 0.97 3.93
N HIS A 38 -12.79 2.01 3.91
CA HIS A 38 -12.53 3.28 3.24
C HIS A 38 -12.15 4.34 4.28
N VAL A 39 -11.18 5.18 3.94
CA VAL A 39 -10.85 6.34 4.76
C VAL A 39 -11.62 7.56 4.28
N VAL A 40 -12.14 8.35 5.20
CA VAL A 40 -12.64 9.69 4.90
C VAL A 40 -11.42 10.60 4.77
N TRP A 41 -10.87 10.70 3.56
CA TRP A 41 -9.62 11.42 3.26
C TRP A 41 -9.64 12.89 3.75
N ARG A 42 -10.82 13.52 3.78
CA ARG A 42 -10.99 14.89 4.31
C ARG A 42 -10.69 14.98 5.81
N MET A 43 -10.90 13.91 6.58
CA MET A 43 -10.60 13.85 8.02
C MET A 43 -9.16 13.42 8.30
N TYR A 44 -8.59 12.60 7.41
CA TYR A 44 -7.25 12.05 7.57
C TYR A 44 -6.39 12.37 6.35
N PRO A 45 -5.88 13.62 6.23
CA PRO A 45 -4.99 14.00 5.15
C PRO A 45 -3.70 13.17 5.20
N TRP A 46 -3.03 13.07 4.06
CA TRP A 46 -1.76 12.34 3.97
C TRP A 46 -0.69 13.01 4.82
N ARG A 47 0.16 12.18 5.43
CA ARG A 47 1.35 12.63 6.14
C ARG A 47 2.57 11.93 5.59
N GLU A 48 3.67 12.65 5.53
CA GLU A 48 4.96 12.16 5.05
C GLU A 48 5.46 10.98 5.88
N CYS A 49 5.96 9.96 5.18
CA CYS A 49 6.48 8.71 5.74
C CYS A 49 7.88 8.35 5.19
N GLY A 50 8.51 9.19 4.36
CA GLY A 50 9.83 8.91 3.77
C GLY A 50 9.77 7.89 2.63
N ASP A 51 10.78 7.02 2.50
CA ASP A 51 10.86 6.02 1.41
C ASP A 51 10.28 4.64 1.79
N GLU A 52 9.43 4.59 2.82
CA GLU A 52 8.94 3.34 3.41
C GLU A 52 7.56 2.89 2.89
N PHE A 53 7.04 1.78 3.41
CA PHE A 53 5.68 1.36 3.11
C PHE A 53 4.63 2.13 3.91
N CYS A 54 3.53 2.50 3.25
CA CYS A 54 2.27 2.72 3.92
C CYS A 54 1.68 1.35 4.32
N VAL A 55 1.18 1.27 5.54
CA VAL A 55 0.61 0.03 6.08
C VAL A 55 -0.87 0.21 6.40
N LYS A 56 -1.70 -0.76 6.01
CA LYS A 56 -3.09 -0.95 6.48
C LYS A 56 -3.15 -2.24 7.30
N VAL A 57 -3.49 -2.11 8.57
CA VAL A 57 -3.69 -3.24 9.49
C VAL A 57 -5.20 -3.44 9.67
N ILE A 58 -5.65 -4.67 9.49
CA ILE A 58 -7.06 -5.08 9.64
C ILE A 58 -7.13 -6.08 10.78
N GLU A 59 -7.86 -5.74 11.85
CA GLU A 59 -8.11 -6.60 12.99
C GLU A 59 -9.56 -7.12 12.93
N LYS A 60 -9.71 -8.43 12.74
CA LYS A 60 -11.00 -9.13 12.76
C LYS A 60 -11.40 -9.37 14.21
N VAL A 61 -12.47 -8.71 14.64
CA VAL A 61 -13.06 -8.88 15.96
C VAL A 61 -14.31 -9.74 15.83
N PRO A 62 -14.43 -10.87 16.56
CA PRO A 62 -15.63 -11.71 16.48
C PRO A 62 -16.88 -10.93 16.93
N GLY A 63 -17.90 -10.91 16.08
CA GLY A 63 -19.18 -10.24 16.37
C GLY A 63 -19.19 -8.72 16.24
N GLU A 64 -18.10 -8.11 15.77
CA GLU A 64 -17.99 -6.68 15.52
C GLU A 64 -17.45 -6.41 14.11
N GLU A 65 -17.65 -5.18 13.62
CA GLU A 65 -16.96 -4.71 12.41
C GLU A 65 -15.43 -4.72 12.60
N PRO A 66 -14.65 -5.04 11.56
CA PRO A 66 -13.21 -5.09 11.66
C PRO A 66 -12.63 -3.71 12.01
N ARG A 67 -11.59 -3.73 12.85
CA ARG A 67 -10.86 -2.53 13.23
C ARG A 67 -9.73 -2.27 12.25
N TYR A 68 -9.56 -1.00 11.89
CA TYR A 68 -8.59 -0.57 10.90
C TYR A 68 -7.57 0.37 11.55
N LEU A 69 -6.30 0.14 11.24
CA LEU A 69 -5.21 1.05 11.55
C LEU A 69 -4.43 1.31 10.28
N ARG A 70 -4.18 2.57 9.98
CA ARG A 70 -3.35 3.01 8.86
C ARG A 70 -2.23 3.86 9.41
N ASP A 71 -0.99 3.55 9.06
CA ASP A 71 0.18 4.36 9.45
C ASP A 71 1.37 4.10 8.51
N CYS A 72 2.45 4.87 8.69
CA CYS A 72 3.76 4.56 8.14
C CYS A 72 4.31 3.28 8.79
N GLU A 73 5.06 2.48 8.03
CA GLU A 73 5.69 1.26 8.53
C GLU A 73 6.58 1.49 9.76
N HIS A 74 7.51 2.45 9.73
CA HIS A 74 8.39 2.72 10.86
C HIS A 74 7.67 3.11 12.14
N ASN A 75 6.54 3.81 12.04
CA ASN A 75 5.74 4.13 13.23
C ASN A 75 5.17 2.87 13.88
N LEU A 76 4.74 1.89 13.08
CA LEU A 76 4.31 0.59 13.58
C LEU A 76 5.49 -0.20 14.16
N LEU A 77 6.67 -0.14 13.54
CA LEU A 77 7.87 -0.81 14.05
C LEU A 77 8.35 -0.27 15.41
N LYS A 78 8.06 0.99 15.76
CA LYS A 78 8.32 1.54 17.10
C LYS A 78 7.49 0.85 18.19
N SER A 79 6.30 0.34 17.86
CA SER A 79 5.44 -0.36 18.80
C SER A 79 5.77 -1.84 18.87
N ALA A 80 6.11 -2.35 20.05
CA ALA A 80 6.38 -3.79 20.25
C ALA A 80 5.21 -4.68 19.81
N ARG A 81 3.96 -4.23 20.00
CA ARG A 81 2.75 -4.96 19.58
C ARG A 81 2.73 -5.22 18.07
N HIS A 82 3.08 -4.22 17.27
CA HIS A 82 3.08 -4.35 15.82
C HIS A 82 4.39 -4.95 15.31
N ARG A 83 5.54 -4.54 15.84
CA ARG A 83 6.86 -5.07 15.45
C ARG A 83 6.96 -6.59 15.55
N LEU A 84 6.43 -7.20 16.61
CA LEU A 84 6.48 -8.65 16.82
C LEU A 84 5.48 -9.41 15.95
N ARG A 85 4.38 -8.77 15.57
CA ARG A 85 3.28 -9.35 14.77
C ARG A 85 3.44 -9.10 13.27
N MET A 86 4.23 -8.11 12.86
CA MET A 86 4.37 -7.73 11.46
C MET A 86 5.02 -8.87 10.66
N PRO A 87 4.47 -9.22 9.47
CA PRO A 87 5.08 -10.19 8.57
C PRO A 87 6.54 -9.86 8.23
N VAL A 88 7.34 -10.90 8.02
CA VAL A 88 8.75 -10.75 7.59
C VAL A 88 8.80 -10.29 6.14
N LEU A 89 8.00 -10.93 5.27
CA LEU A 89 7.91 -10.54 3.87
C LEU A 89 7.00 -9.31 3.76
N ARG A 90 7.57 -8.16 3.41
CA ARG A 90 6.84 -6.91 3.20
C ARG A 90 6.97 -6.55 1.74
N ARG A 91 5.86 -6.62 1.00
CA ARG A 91 5.87 -6.41 -0.45
C ARG A 91 4.70 -5.54 -0.84
N HIS A 92 4.99 -4.57 -1.71
CA HIS A 92 4.00 -3.73 -2.36
C HIS A 92 2.83 -4.56 -2.92
N GLY A 93 1.60 -4.20 -2.55
CA GLY A 93 0.37 -4.79 -3.07
C GLY A 93 -0.05 -6.11 -2.43
N TYR A 94 0.64 -6.55 -1.37
CA TYR A 94 0.32 -7.80 -0.69
C TYR A 94 -0.21 -7.57 0.73
N CYS A 95 -1.22 -8.36 1.07
CA CYS A 95 -1.78 -8.48 2.41
C CYS A 95 -1.41 -9.85 3.00
N LEU A 96 -0.79 -9.86 4.17
CA LEU A 96 -0.34 -11.08 4.84
C LEU A 96 -0.88 -11.16 6.26
N PRO A 97 -1.20 -12.37 6.76
CA PRO A 97 -1.60 -12.54 8.14
C PRO A 97 -0.43 -12.21 9.07
N ALA A 98 -0.75 -11.73 10.27
CA ALA A 98 0.25 -11.44 11.28
C ALA A 98 1.01 -12.69 11.69
N ARG A 99 2.22 -12.49 12.20
CA ARG A 99 2.99 -13.54 12.86
C ARG A 99 2.38 -13.85 14.23
N LYS A 100 2.31 -15.13 14.53
CA LYS A 100 2.00 -15.66 15.85
C LYS A 100 3.27 -16.29 16.40
N ASN A 101 3.64 -15.92 17.63
CA ASN A 101 4.75 -16.51 18.34
C ASN A 101 4.19 -17.24 19.56
N ASP A 102 3.74 -18.47 19.35
CA ASP A 102 3.11 -19.31 20.37
C ASP A 102 4.05 -20.47 20.76
N PRO A 103 4.66 -20.44 21.95
CA PRO A 103 5.57 -21.50 22.41
C PRO A 103 4.91 -22.88 22.49
N PHE A 104 3.58 -22.93 22.67
CA PHE A 104 2.84 -24.17 22.83
C PHE A 104 2.40 -24.77 21.50
N ASN A 105 2.36 -23.97 20.44
CA ASN A 105 2.01 -24.43 19.09
C ASN A 105 2.94 -23.80 18.03
N PRO A 106 4.20 -24.26 17.93
CA PRO A 106 5.20 -23.66 17.06
C PRO A 106 4.90 -23.83 15.55
N LEU A 107 4.06 -24.80 15.19
CA LEU A 107 3.61 -25.00 13.81
C LEU A 107 2.58 -23.94 13.37
N ASP A 108 1.87 -23.33 14.32
CA ASP A 108 0.95 -22.23 14.05
C ASP A 108 1.68 -20.89 14.13
N SER A 109 2.33 -20.53 13.02
CA SER A 109 3.17 -19.34 12.93
C SER A 109 2.40 -18.05 12.57
N THR A 110 1.08 -18.11 12.37
CA THR A 110 0.29 -16.98 11.86
C THR A 110 -0.98 -16.70 12.66
N ASP A 111 -1.31 -15.43 12.90
CA ASP A 111 -2.56 -14.99 13.52
C ASP A 111 -3.47 -14.38 12.46
N SER A 112 -4.47 -15.16 12.02
CA SER A 112 -5.44 -14.76 10.99
C SER A 112 -6.41 -13.64 11.42
N ARG A 113 -6.39 -13.26 12.71
CA ARG A 113 -7.16 -12.11 13.20
C ARG A 113 -6.57 -10.78 12.76
N PHE A 114 -5.28 -10.73 12.47
CA PHE A 114 -4.62 -9.51 12.02
C PHE A 114 -4.07 -9.71 10.61
N THR A 115 -4.38 -8.79 9.70
CA THR A 115 -3.81 -8.75 8.35
C THR A 115 -3.06 -7.44 8.16
N TYR A 116 -1.84 -7.51 7.63
CA TYR A 116 -1.02 -6.35 7.29
C TYR A 116 -0.91 -6.25 5.77
N CYS A 117 -1.32 -5.11 5.21
CA CYS A 117 -1.19 -4.79 3.80
C CYS A 117 -0.17 -3.68 3.60
N PHE A 118 0.73 -3.83 2.64
CA PHE A 118 1.83 -2.90 2.37
C PHE A 118 1.69 -2.30 0.97
N CYS A 119 1.93 -1.00 0.85
CA CYS A 119 1.98 -0.30 -0.43
C CYS A 119 2.92 0.91 -0.36
N ASN A 120 3.41 1.37 -1.51
CA ASN A 120 4.40 2.44 -1.65
C ASN A 120 4.45 2.98 -3.09
N ASP A 121 3.35 2.81 -3.82
CA ASP A 121 3.18 3.13 -5.25
C ASP A 121 2.64 4.54 -5.48
N TRP A 122 1.81 5.06 -4.57
CA TRP A 122 1.28 6.42 -4.63
C TRP A 122 0.88 6.95 -3.24
N ASN A 123 0.81 8.28 -3.12
CA ASN A 123 0.49 8.97 -1.86
C ASN A 123 -0.92 8.62 -1.36
N GLY A 124 -1.02 7.94 -0.23
CA GLY A 124 -2.28 7.48 0.34
C GLY A 124 -2.70 6.08 -0.12
N CYS A 125 -1.79 5.29 -0.70
CA CYS A 125 -2.07 3.94 -1.20
C CYS A 125 -2.74 3.02 -0.19
N ASN A 126 -2.55 3.24 1.12
CA ASN A 126 -3.17 2.45 2.18
C ASN A 126 -4.68 2.72 2.36
N THR A 127 -5.29 3.53 1.49
CA THR A 127 -6.73 3.62 1.27
C THR A 127 -7.29 2.44 0.47
N ALA A 128 -6.50 1.86 -0.43
CA ALA A 128 -6.99 0.87 -1.38
C ALA A 128 -7.62 -0.34 -0.68
N ALA A 129 -8.80 -0.73 -1.17
CA ALA A 129 -9.35 -2.05 -0.89
C ALA A 129 -8.49 -3.10 -1.60
N ASP A 130 -8.39 -4.30 -1.03
CA ASP A 130 -7.63 -5.41 -1.57
C ASP A 130 -8.25 -5.82 -2.93
N LYS A 131 -7.67 -5.33 -4.04
CA LYS A 131 -8.23 -5.55 -5.37
C LYS A 131 -7.70 -6.87 -5.93
N ARG A 132 -8.55 -7.90 -5.93
CA ARG A 132 -8.35 -9.05 -6.81
C ARG A 132 -8.65 -8.62 -8.24
N VAL A 133 -7.61 -8.33 -9.02
CA VAL A 133 -7.76 -8.04 -10.45
C VAL A 133 -8.22 -9.32 -11.16
N SER A 134 -9.38 -9.27 -11.80
CA SER A 134 -9.92 -10.40 -12.55
C SER A 134 -9.15 -10.56 -13.86
N VAL A 135 -8.40 -11.66 -13.98
CA VAL A 135 -7.62 -12.02 -15.18
C VAL A 135 -8.53 -12.12 -16.42
N SER A 136 -9.77 -12.55 -16.24
CA SER A 136 -10.76 -12.63 -17.33
C SER A 136 -11.10 -11.26 -17.92
N LEU A 137 -11.13 -10.21 -17.11
CA LEU A 137 -11.46 -8.85 -17.56
C LEU A 137 -10.31 -8.25 -18.39
N LEU A 138 -9.06 -8.50 -17.98
CA LEU A 138 -7.86 -8.10 -18.74
C LEU A 138 -7.79 -8.82 -20.09
N GLY A 139 -8.16 -10.11 -20.13
CA GLY A 139 -8.25 -10.89 -21.36
C GLY A 139 -9.22 -10.26 -22.38
N LEU A 140 -10.43 -9.91 -21.93
CA LEU A 140 -11.44 -9.27 -22.77
C LEU A 140 -10.98 -7.91 -23.32
N ILE A 141 -10.38 -7.07 -22.48
CA ILE A 141 -9.87 -5.76 -22.91
C ILE A 141 -8.75 -5.94 -23.94
N SER A 142 -7.81 -6.87 -23.73
CA SER A 142 -6.73 -7.14 -24.69
C SER A 142 -7.25 -7.67 -26.02
N GLY A 143 -8.28 -8.52 -26.00
CA GLY A 143 -8.91 -9.07 -27.20
C GLY A 143 -9.65 -7.99 -28.00
N LEU A 144 -10.36 -7.09 -27.33
CA LEU A 144 -11.04 -5.95 -27.95
C LEU A 144 -10.03 -4.98 -28.59
N VAL A 145 -8.94 -4.65 -27.90
CA VAL A 145 -7.87 -3.80 -28.45
C VAL A 145 -7.22 -4.45 -29.66
N SER A 146 -6.97 -5.76 -29.61
CA SER A 146 -6.39 -6.51 -30.74
C SER A 146 -7.33 -6.54 -31.95
N LEU A 147 -8.64 -6.72 -31.74
CA LEU A 147 -9.67 -6.65 -32.78
C LEU A 147 -9.81 -5.25 -33.39
N MET A 148 -9.68 -4.19 -32.59
CA MET A 148 -9.68 -2.82 -33.08
C MET A 148 -8.44 -2.50 -33.90
N MET A 149 -7.26 -2.93 -33.45
CA MET A 149 -6.00 -2.78 -34.19
C MET A 149 -6.03 -3.57 -35.51
N TRP A 150 -6.60 -4.77 -35.51
CA TRP A 150 -6.78 -5.60 -36.71
C TRP A 150 -7.74 -4.97 -37.74
N ARG A 151 -8.66 -4.10 -37.31
CA ARG A 151 -9.58 -3.41 -38.23
C ARG A 151 -9.02 -2.11 -38.80
N ILE A 152 -7.91 -1.61 -38.25
CA ILE A 152 -7.26 -0.35 -38.67
C ILE A 152 -6.08 -0.62 -39.61
N LEU A 153 -5.46 -1.81 -39.52
CA LEU A 153 -4.51 -2.37 -40.49
C LEU A 153 -5.25 -3.04 -41.66
#